data_AF-Q47MM0-F1
#
_entry.id   AF-Q47MM0-F1
#
_cell.length_a   1.000
_cell.length_b   1.000
_cell.length_c   1.000
_cell.angle_alpha   90.00
_cell.angle_beta   90.00
_cell.angle_gamma   90.00
#
_symmetry.space_group_name_H-M   'P 1'
#
loop_
_entity.id
_entity.type
_entity.pdbx_description
1 polymer ?
#
loop_
_entity_poly.entity_id
_entity_poly.type
_entity_poly.pdbx_seq_one_letter_code
_entity_poly.pdbx_strand_id
1 'polypeptide(L)'
;MANAWMPAAGRVTSSFRGGRPGGGAPRAVWCVNESDPGQCSASTAAHDLEKAGRAAHLVWNPVNGDVVQLLPATMAATGQLTPDNRIDRAAEGRVCIVIQVVARSTTPFTDGPLNGLDAILTWLDSWGIPRFWPAGPPHPGTPPNPAVQEHWWALGGHFGHSQVPGATAECPGAIDVKRLRGDWLPSPRHEHPQLSPAGLPRP
;
A
#
# COMPACT_ATOMS: atom_id res chain seq x y z
N MET A 1 9.16 5.67 20.23
CA MET A 1 7.73 5.63 19.84
C MET A 1 7.64 5.74 18.32
N ALA A 2 6.76 4.97 17.67
CA ALA A 2 6.54 5.08 16.24
C ALA A 2 5.89 6.42 15.88
N ASN A 3 6.29 7.02 14.76
CA ASN A 3 5.70 8.29 14.32
C ASN A 3 4.39 8.02 13.57
N ALA A 4 3.29 8.60 14.06
CA ALA A 4 1.96 8.44 13.45
C ALA A 4 1.94 8.96 12.00
N TRP A 5 2.87 9.86 11.69
CA TRP A 5 3.15 10.31 10.35
C TRP A 5 4.45 9.71 9.83
N MET A 6 4.40 9.07 8.66
CA MET A 6 5.55 8.54 7.97
C MET A 6 6.56 9.67 7.72
N PRO A 7 7.84 9.51 8.11
CA PRO A 7 8.88 10.47 7.80
C PRO A 7 9.00 10.69 6.29
N ALA A 8 9.26 11.94 5.87
CA ALA A 8 9.41 12.37 4.48
C ALA A 8 8.19 12.20 3.55
N ALA A 9 7.07 11.62 4.04
CA ALA A 9 5.83 11.63 3.27
C ALA A 9 5.26 13.05 3.16
N GLY A 10 4.80 13.41 1.96
CA GLY A 10 3.96 14.58 1.76
C GLY A 10 2.67 14.47 2.60
N ARG A 11 2.02 15.59 2.88
CA ARG A 11 0.80 15.60 3.68
C ARG A 11 -0.32 16.30 2.94
N VAL A 12 -1.48 15.68 2.94
CA VAL A 12 -2.73 16.32 2.54
C VAL A 12 -3.60 16.40 3.79
N THR A 13 -4.07 17.61 4.11
CA THR A 13 -5.08 17.80 5.14
C THR A 13 -6.36 17.12 4.70
N SER A 14 -6.74 16.07 5.41
CA SER A 14 -8.00 15.37 5.18
C SER A 14 -9.07 15.91 6.13
N SER A 15 -10.24 16.24 5.58
CA SER A 15 -11.46 16.51 6.35
C SER A 15 -12.15 15.21 6.80
N PHE A 16 -11.66 14.06 6.33
CA PHE A 16 -12.15 12.74 6.70
C PHE A 16 -12.04 12.52 8.21
N ARG A 17 -13.18 12.20 8.84
CA ARG A 17 -13.22 11.83 10.25
C ARG A 17 -12.85 10.37 10.39
N GLY A 18 -11.56 10.11 10.59
CA GLY A 18 -11.08 8.77 10.92
C GLY A 18 -11.71 8.22 12.21
N GLY A 19 -11.83 6.90 12.29
CA GLY A 19 -12.35 6.19 13.45
C GLY A 19 -11.29 5.89 14.51
N ARG A 20 -11.72 5.31 15.64
CA ARG A 20 -10.81 4.80 16.67
C ARG A 20 -10.43 3.34 16.34
N PRO A 21 -9.14 2.96 16.37
CA PRO A 21 -8.74 1.55 16.26
C PRO A 21 -9.32 0.69 17.39
N GLY A 22 -9.78 -0.52 17.05
CA GLY A 22 -10.45 -1.44 17.97
C GLY A 22 -9.51 -2.33 18.79
N GLY A 23 -8.24 -2.45 18.41
CA GLY A 23 -7.26 -3.33 19.07
C GLY A 23 -7.06 -4.69 18.37
N GLY A 24 -6.06 -5.46 18.79
CA GLY A 24 -5.70 -6.75 18.21
C GLY A 24 -4.48 -6.71 17.28
N ALA A 25 -4.37 -7.72 16.40
CA ALA A 25 -3.24 -7.86 15.48
C ALA A 25 -3.17 -6.66 14.51
N PRO A 26 -1.97 -6.17 14.19
CA PRO A 26 -1.78 -4.99 13.35
C PRO A 26 -1.82 -5.39 11.87
N ARG A 27 -2.27 -4.51 10.99
CA ARG A 27 -2.47 -4.84 9.58
C ARG A 27 -1.99 -3.75 8.64
N ALA A 28 -1.55 -4.17 7.46
CA ALA A 28 -1.42 -3.32 6.29
C ALA A 28 -2.27 -3.91 5.17
N VAL A 29 -3.14 -3.09 4.57
CA VAL A 29 -4.00 -3.49 3.46
C VAL A 29 -3.61 -2.70 2.22
N TRP A 30 -3.26 -3.42 1.17
CA TRP A 30 -2.81 -2.87 -0.11
C TRP A 30 -3.97 -2.80 -1.09
N CYS A 31 -4.26 -1.59 -1.55
CA CYS A 31 -5.30 -1.26 -2.52
C CYS A 31 -4.65 -0.60 -3.76
N VAL A 32 -5.35 -0.56 -4.89
CA VAL A 32 -4.95 0.25 -6.05
C VAL A 32 -6.05 1.24 -6.43
N ASN A 33 -5.66 2.41 -6.97
CA ASN A 33 -6.60 3.50 -7.28
C ASN A 33 -7.05 3.51 -8.75
N GLU A 34 -6.68 2.49 -9.51
CA GLU A 34 -6.98 2.33 -10.94
C GLU A 34 -6.44 3.47 -11.83
N SER A 35 -5.32 4.09 -11.42
CA SER A 35 -4.62 5.13 -12.17
C SER A 35 -3.33 4.61 -12.81
N ASP A 36 -2.88 5.30 -13.86
CA ASP A 36 -1.57 5.07 -14.47
C ASP A 36 -0.48 5.78 -13.63
N PRO A 37 0.52 5.05 -13.09
CA PRO A 37 1.59 5.65 -12.29
C PRO A 37 2.52 6.58 -13.09
N GLY A 38 2.56 6.49 -14.42
CA GLY A 38 3.31 7.41 -15.27
C GLY A 38 2.61 8.75 -15.48
N GLN A 39 1.31 8.83 -15.22
CA GLN A 39 0.48 10.01 -15.50
C GLN A 39 -0.13 10.64 -14.23
N CYS A 40 -0.26 9.87 -13.15
CA CYS A 40 -0.88 10.31 -11.91
C CYS A 40 0.13 10.39 -10.77
N SER A 41 0.20 11.53 -10.08
CA SER A 41 1.04 11.68 -8.89
C SER A 41 0.34 11.15 -7.63
N ALA A 42 1.12 10.83 -6.59
CA ALA A 42 0.57 10.47 -5.29
C ALA A 42 -0.28 11.62 -4.68
N SER A 43 0.14 12.87 -4.88
CA SER A 43 -0.62 14.06 -4.41
C SER A 43 -1.96 14.22 -5.13
N THR A 44 -2.00 14.05 -6.45
CA THR A 44 -3.26 14.10 -7.22
C THR A 44 -4.23 13.03 -6.74
N ALA A 45 -3.75 11.79 -6.64
CA ALA A 45 -4.56 10.68 -6.15
C ALA A 45 -5.05 10.88 -4.69
N ALA A 46 -4.23 11.48 -3.81
CA ALA A 46 -4.64 11.82 -2.46
C ALA A 46 -5.75 12.88 -2.42
N HIS A 47 -5.63 13.93 -3.24
CA HIS A 47 -6.69 14.94 -3.35
C HIS A 47 -7.98 14.38 -3.93
N ASP A 48 -7.91 13.43 -4.86
CA ASP A 48 -9.10 12.80 -5.43
C ASP A 48 -9.81 11.87 -4.44
N LEU A 49 -9.07 11.13 -3.60
CA LEU A 49 -9.65 10.40 -2.47
C LEU A 49 -10.42 11.35 -1.54
N GLU A 50 -9.78 12.44 -1.15
CA GLU A 50 -10.37 13.43 -0.24
C GLU A 50 -11.66 14.04 -0.82
N LYS A 51 -11.64 14.45 -2.10
CA LYS A 51 -12.83 14.97 -2.80
C LYS A 51 -13.97 13.94 -2.86
N ALA A 52 -13.64 12.66 -2.94
CA ALA A 52 -14.61 11.57 -2.93
C ALA A 52 -15.13 11.23 -1.52
N GLY A 53 -14.72 11.96 -0.47
CA GLY A 53 -15.06 11.64 0.91
C GLY A 53 -14.44 10.33 1.40
N ARG A 54 -13.35 9.90 0.75
CA ARG A 54 -12.60 8.68 1.05
C ARG A 54 -11.24 9.03 1.63
N ALA A 55 -10.61 8.07 2.30
CA ALA A 55 -9.29 8.26 2.84
C ALA A 55 -8.46 6.97 2.77
N ALA A 56 -7.15 7.15 2.84
CA ALA A 56 -6.19 6.09 3.10
C ALA A 56 -5.18 6.63 4.11
N HIS A 57 -4.38 5.75 4.71
CA HIS A 57 -3.24 6.23 5.47
C HIS A 57 -2.22 6.78 4.47
N LEU A 58 -1.81 5.97 3.52
CA LEU A 58 -0.82 6.35 2.51
C LEU A 58 -1.41 6.29 1.10
N VAL A 59 -0.98 7.22 0.25
CA VAL A 59 -1.05 7.13 -1.20
C VAL A 59 0.38 7.07 -1.72
N TRP A 60 0.70 6.07 -2.52
CA TRP A 60 2.06 5.83 -2.99
C TRP A 60 2.12 5.63 -4.49
N ASN A 61 3.01 6.35 -5.17
CA ASN A 61 3.35 6.09 -6.57
C ASN A 61 4.63 5.24 -6.64
N PRO A 62 4.55 3.98 -7.12
CA PRO A 62 5.67 3.04 -7.12
C PRO A 62 6.73 3.35 -8.20
N VAL A 63 6.42 4.21 -9.18
CA VAL A 63 7.33 4.58 -10.27
C VAL A 63 8.27 5.71 -9.87
N ASN A 64 7.78 6.77 -9.24
CA ASN A 64 8.63 7.89 -8.81
C ASN A 64 9.02 7.82 -7.32
N GLY A 65 8.31 7.01 -6.53
CA GLY A 65 8.55 6.83 -5.09
C GLY A 65 7.87 7.86 -4.19
N ASP A 66 7.02 8.73 -4.73
CA ASP A 66 6.30 9.72 -3.94
C ASP A 66 5.29 9.03 -3.02
N VAL A 67 5.28 9.46 -1.76
CA VAL A 67 4.33 9.02 -0.74
C VAL A 67 3.63 10.24 -0.15
N VAL A 68 2.30 10.19 -0.10
CA VAL A 68 1.46 11.20 0.55
C VAL A 68 0.63 10.53 1.63
N GLN A 69 0.56 11.17 2.80
CA GLN A 69 -0.22 10.68 3.93
C GLN A 69 -1.43 11.58 4.19
N LEU A 70 -2.60 10.96 4.37
CA LEU A 70 -3.86 11.66 4.69
C LEU A 70 -4.28 11.42 6.15
N LEU A 71 -4.06 10.21 6.66
CA LEU A 71 -4.43 9.83 8.03
C LEU A 71 -3.21 9.40 8.86
N PRO A 72 -3.14 9.78 10.15
CA PRO A 72 -2.15 9.22 11.06
C PRO A 72 -2.41 7.72 11.27
N ALA A 73 -1.36 6.94 11.50
CA ALA A 73 -1.44 5.49 11.76
C ALA A 73 -2.35 5.10 12.94
N THR A 74 -2.57 6.03 13.87
CA THR A 74 -3.39 5.85 15.07
C THR A 74 -4.89 6.07 14.84
N MET A 75 -5.32 6.32 13.60
CA MET A 75 -6.73 6.44 13.22
C MET A 75 -7.14 5.30 12.29
N ALA A 76 -8.40 4.86 12.41
CA ALA A 76 -9.00 3.90 11.49
C ALA A 76 -9.51 4.62 10.23
N ALA A 77 -9.24 4.05 9.05
CA ALA A 77 -9.77 4.54 7.77
C ALA A 77 -11.19 3.99 7.55
N THR A 78 -12.14 4.42 8.39
CA THR A 78 -13.46 3.78 8.51
C THR A 78 -14.23 3.74 7.20
N GLY A 79 -14.82 2.58 6.89
CA GLY A 79 -15.62 2.39 5.67
C GLY A 79 -14.80 2.27 4.39
N GLN A 80 -13.47 2.30 4.45
CA GLN A 80 -12.63 2.22 3.24
C GLN A 80 -12.43 0.79 2.75
N LEU A 81 -12.46 -0.18 3.66
CA LEU A 81 -12.29 -1.59 3.31
C LEU A 81 -13.62 -2.31 3.06
N THR A 82 -14.65 -1.96 3.82
CA THR A 82 -15.96 -2.63 3.78
C THR A 82 -17.10 -1.60 3.90
N PRO A 83 -17.29 -0.71 2.92
CA PRO A 83 -18.22 0.43 3.00
C PRO A 83 -19.68 0.04 3.27
N ASP A 84 -20.11 -1.12 2.78
CA ASP A 84 -21.50 -1.60 2.89
C ASP A 84 -21.70 -2.68 3.96
N ASN A 85 -20.67 -2.97 4.76
CA ASN A 85 -20.71 -4.04 5.75
C ASN A 85 -20.95 -3.49 7.16
N ARG A 86 -21.64 -4.26 7.99
CA ARG A 86 -21.90 -3.89 9.40
C ARG A 86 -20.62 -3.84 10.23
N ILE A 87 -19.61 -4.61 9.84
CA ILE A 87 -18.29 -4.66 10.47
C ILE A 87 -17.31 -3.86 9.63
N ASP A 88 -16.72 -2.83 10.22
CA ASP A 88 -15.69 -2.01 9.57
C ASP A 88 -14.30 -2.63 9.79
N ARG A 89 -13.81 -3.32 8.75
CA ARG A 89 -12.50 -3.99 8.82
C ARG A 89 -11.34 -3.01 8.96
N ALA A 90 -11.51 -1.75 8.56
CA ALA A 90 -10.47 -0.74 8.72
C ALA A 90 -10.28 -0.29 10.18
N ALA A 91 -11.23 -0.61 11.06
CA ALA A 91 -11.12 -0.36 12.49
C ALA A 91 -10.51 -1.54 13.27
N GLU A 92 -10.33 -2.71 12.64
CA GLU A 92 -9.83 -3.89 13.33
C GLU A 92 -8.30 -3.93 13.43
N GLY A 93 -7.80 -4.17 14.63
CA GLY A 93 -6.36 -4.11 14.94
C GLY A 93 -6.02 -2.91 15.79
N ARG A 94 -4.86 -2.97 16.46
CA ARG A 94 -4.29 -1.79 17.12
C ARG A 94 -3.90 -0.71 16.11
N VAL A 95 -3.58 -1.13 14.88
CA VAL A 95 -3.46 -0.31 13.67
C VAL A 95 -3.94 -1.15 12.48
N CYS A 96 -4.58 -0.50 11.51
CA CYS A 96 -4.93 -1.08 10.22
C CYS A 96 -4.62 -0.03 9.15
N ILE A 97 -3.45 -0.15 8.53
CA ILE A 97 -2.92 0.85 7.59
C ILE A 97 -3.42 0.52 6.20
N VAL A 98 -4.26 1.38 5.64
CA VAL A 98 -4.73 1.30 4.26
C VAL A 98 -3.75 2.04 3.36
N ILE A 99 -3.18 1.33 2.39
CA ILE A 99 -2.20 1.85 1.45
C ILE A 99 -2.84 1.85 0.06
N GLN A 100 -3.04 3.05 -0.49
CA GLN A 100 -3.57 3.25 -1.82
C GLN A 100 -2.41 3.41 -2.81
N VAL A 101 -2.15 2.39 -3.63
CA VAL A 101 -1.11 2.45 -4.64
C VAL A 101 -1.65 3.10 -5.92
N VAL A 102 -0.89 4.02 -6.50
CA VAL A 102 -1.15 4.57 -7.83
C VAL A 102 -0.79 3.50 -8.86
N ALA A 103 -1.78 2.70 -9.24
CA ALA A 103 -1.62 1.56 -10.14
C ALA A 103 -2.98 1.05 -10.62
N ARG A 104 -2.94 0.07 -11.54
CA ARG A 104 -4.11 -0.67 -12.00
C ARG A 104 -4.08 -2.10 -11.46
N SER A 105 -5.23 -2.64 -11.08
CA SER A 105 -5.31 -4.04 -10.61
C SER A 105 -4.99 -5.05 -11.72
N THR A 106 -5.20 -4.67 -12.99
CA THR A 106 -4.85 -5.47 -14.18
C THR A 106 -3.36 -5.49 -14.50
N THR A 107 -2.56 -4.61 -13.90
CA THR A 107 -1.11 -4.50 -14.14
C THR A 107 -0.42 -4.44 -12.79
N PRO A 108 0.01 -5.60 -12.24
CA PRO A 108 0.58 -5.67 -10.91
C PRO A 108 1.71 -4.66 -10.73
N PHE A 109 1.56 -3.73 -9.80
CA PHE A 109 2.57 -2.70 -9.58
C PHE A 109 3.92 -3.29 -9.12
N THR A 110 3.89 -4.52 -8.60
CA THR A 110 5.07 -5.34 -8.27
C THR A 110 5.85 -5.83 -9.48
N ASP A 111 5.42 -5.58 -10.70
CA ASP A 111 6.24 -5.77 -11.90
C ASP A 111 7.13 -4.55 -12.17
N GLY A 112 6.85 -3.42 -11.51
CA GLY A 112 7.56 -2.16 -11.65
C GLY A 112 8.76 -1.99 -10.70
N PRO A 113 9.27 -0.74 -10.59
CA PRO A 113 10.50 -0.43 -9.86
C PRO A 113 10.34 -0.38 -8.33
N LEU A 114 9.12 -0.20 -7.81
CA LEU A 114 8.82 -0.16 -6.36
C LEU A 114 9.64 0.88 -5.59
N ASN A 115 9.87 2.04 -6.19
CA ASN A 115 10.65 3.12 -5.58
C ASN A 115 10.01 3.57 -4.26
N GLY A 116 10.82 3.78 -3.22
CA GLY A 116 10.35 4.21 -1.90
C GLY A 116 9.70 3.11 -1.03
N LEU A 117 9.59 1.87 -1.52
CA LEU A 117 8.99 0.76 -0.77
C LEU A 117 9.69 0.49 0.57
N ASP A 118 11.02 0.53 0.63
CA ASP A 118 11.78 0.26 1.86
C ASP A 118 11.43 1.22 3.00
N ALA A 119 11.20 2.50 2.67
CA ALA A 119 10.78 3.50 3.65
C ALA A 119 9.37 3.20 4.18
N ILE A 120 8.45 2.76 3.31
CA ILE A 120 7.10 2.34 3.70
C ILE A 120 7.20 1.13 4.63
N LEU A 121 7.92 0.07 4.23
CA LEU A 121 8.05 -1.15 5.03
C LEU A 121 8.69 -0.89 6.38
N THR A 122 9.73 -0.05 6.44
CA THR A 122 10.37 0.36 7.70
C THR A 122 9.39 1.11 8.61
N TRP A 123 8.55 1.96 8.04
CA TRP A 123 7.51 2.64 8.81
C TRP A 123 6.46 1.67 9.33
N LEU A 124 5.99 0.73 8.51
CA LEU A 124 5.04 -0.32 8.93
C LEU A 124 5.61 -1.21 10.05
N ASP A 125 6.90 -1.58 9.96
CA ASP A 125 7.59 -2.33 11.02
C ASP A 125 7.59 -1.58 12.34
N SER A 126 7.72 -0.25 12.31
CA SER A 126 7.70 0.57 13.53
C SER A 126 6.34 0.48 14.27
N TRP A 127 5.27 0.17 13.55
CA TRP A 127 3.93 -0.12 14.10
C TRP A 127 3.73 -1.60 14.48
N GLY A 128 4.78 -2.40 14.31
CA GLY A 128 4.80 -3.83 14.60
C GLY A 128 3.97 -4.65 13.63
N ILE A 129 3.72 -4.16 12.41
CA ILE A 129 3.05 -4.92 11.34
C ILE A 129 4.04 -5.97 10.82
N PRO A 130 3.78 -7.28 11.01
CA PRO A 130 4.70 -8.31 10.56
C PRO A 130 4.76 -8.40 9.03
N ARG A 131 5.98 -8.55 8.47
CA ARG A 131 6.23 -8.73 7.03
C ARG A 131 5.93 -10.16 6.55
N PHE A 132 4.72 -10.64 6.82
CA PHE A 132 4.20 -11.89 6.24
C PHE A 132 2.79 -11.69 5.71
N TRP A 133 2.37 -12.61 4.83
CA TRP A 133 1.11 -12.55 4.13
C TRP A 133 0.31 -13.83 4.43
N PRO A 134 -0.57 -13.82 5.46
CA PRO A 134 -1.19 -15.06 5.95
C PRO A 134 -2.01 -15.79 4.88
N ALA A 135 -2.69 -15.04 4.03
CA ALA A 135 -3.50 -15.57 2.93
C ALA A 135 -2.68 -15.95 1.68
N GLY A 136 -1.36 -15.75 1.68
CA GLY A 136 -0.54 -15.82 0.46
C GLY A 136 -0.87 -14.74 -0.57
N PRO A 137 -0.29 -14.79 -1.77
CA PRO A 137 -0.51 -13.79 -2.82
C PRO A 137 -2.00 -13.56 -3.11
N PRO A 138 -2.46 -12.30 -3.29
CA PRO A 138 -3.79 -12.05 -3.81
C PRO A 138 -3.88 -12.62 -5.22
N HIS A 139 -4.87 -13.47 -5.46
CA HIS A 139 -5.11 -14.05 -6.77
C HIS A 139 -6.58 -13.84 -7.16
N PRO A 140 -6.87 -13.57 -8.43
CA PRO A 140 -8.25 -13.61 -8.90
C PRO A 140 -8.80 -15.03 -8.74
N GLY A 141 -10.08 -15.14 -8.39
CA GLY A 141 -10.76 -16.43 -8.27
C GLY A 141 -11.76 -16.49 -7.12
N THR A 142 -12.29 -17.69 -6.89
CA THR A 142 -13.26 -17.92 -5.83
C THR A 142 -12.65 -17.61 -4.47
N PRO A 143 -13.25 -16.73 -3.66
CA PRO A 143 -12.73 -16.42 -2.34
C PRO A 143 -12.72 -17.69 -1.47
N PRO A 144 -11.73 -17.85 -0.58
CA PRO A 144 -11.68 -18.95 0.37
C PRO A 144 -12.93 -18.99 1.25
N ASN A 145 -13.15 -20.10 1.95
CA ASN A 145 -14.20 -20.20 2.96
C ASN A 145 -14.11 -19.00 3.94
N PRO A 146 -15.22 -18.31 4.27
CA PRO A 146 -15.24 -17.19 5.21
C PRO A 146 -14.51 -17.48 6.53
N ALA A 147 -14.65 -18.67 7.11
CA ALA A 147 -13.98 -19.02 8.37
C ALA A 147 -12.44 -19.02 8.23
N VAL A 148 -11.92 -19.42 7.08
CA VAL A 148 -10.48 -19.40 6.77
C VAL A 148 -10.01 -17.95 6.59
N GLN A 149 -10.81 -17.12 5.92
CA GLN A 149 -10.49 -15.70 5.78
C GLN A 149 -10.46 -14.98 7.13
N GLU A 150 -11.43 -15.22 8.01
CA GLU A 150 -11.44 -14.67 9.38
C GLU A 150 -10.21 -15.13 10.17
N HIS A 151 -9.84 -16.41 10.05
CA HIS A 151 -8.64 -16.92 10.70
C HIS A 151 -7.37 -16.20 10.23
N TRP A 152 -7.17 -16.07 8.92
CA TRP A 152 -6.03 -15.33 8.36
C TRP A 152 -6.04 -13.87 8.78
N TRP A 153 -7.20 -13.23 8.71
CA TRP A 153 -7.37 -11.85 9.13
C TRP A 153 -6.95 -11.67 10.59
N ALA A 154 -7.35 -12.56 11.50
CA ALA A 154 -7.00 -12.51 12.92
C ALA A 154 -5.49 -12.57 13.21
N LEU A 155 -4.67 -13.16 12.31
CA LEU A 155 -3.21 -13.25 12.46
C LEU A 155 -2.50 -11.89 12.26
N GLY A 156 -3.14 -10.94 11.57
CA GLY A 156 -2.51 -9.68 11.20
C GLY A 156 -1.54 -9.82 10.01
N GLY A 157 -0.68 -8.81 9.80
CA GLY A 157 0.27 -8.79 8.69
C GLY A 157 -0.26 -8.04 7.47
N HIS A 158 0.15 -8.46 6.27
CA HIS A 158 -0.23 -7.81 5.01
C HIS A 158 -1.35 -8.55 4.29
N PHE A 159 -2.24 -7.78 3.65
CA PHE A 159 -3.38 -8.29 2.88
C PHE A 159 -3.60 -7.45 1.63
N GLY A 160 -4.11 -8.07 0.57
CA GLY A 160 -4.76 -7.34 -0.50
C GLY A 160 -6.18 -6.96 -0.07
N HIS A 161 -6.76 -5.90 -0.64
CA HIS A 161 -8.16 -5.55 -0.36
C HIS A 161 -9.11 -6.72 -0.67
N SER A 162 -8.83 -7.49 -1.71
CA SER A 162 -9.58 -8.71 -2.08
C SER A 162 -9.53 -9.84 -1.07
N GLN A 163 -8.63 -9.78 -0.09
CA GLN A 163 -8.49 -10.78 0.97
C GLN A 163 -9.07 -10.29 2.30
N VAL A 164 -9.65 -9.09 2.33
CA VAL A 164 -10.32 -8.55 3.52
C VAL A 164 -11.68 -9.25 3.67
N PRO A 165 -11.98 -9.86 4.84
CA PRO A 165 -13.24 -10.58 5.03
C PRO A 165 -14.47 -9.69 4.82
N GLY A 166 -15.32 -10.07 3.87
CA GLY A 166 -16.53 -9.33 3.51
C GLY A 166 -16.30 -8.11 2.63
N ALA A 167 -15.10 -7.93 2.08
CA ALA A 167 -14.86 -6.98 1.00
C ALA A 167 -15.31 -7.55 -0.36
N THR A 168 -15.73 -6.66 -1.25
CA THR A 168 -16.14 -6.98 -2.64
C THR A 168 -15.08 -6.55 -3.66
N ALA A 169 -13.95 -6.03 -3.20
CA ALA A 169 -12.86 -5.56 -4.06
C ALA A 169 -12.07 -6.72 -4.66
N GLU A 170 -11.60 -6.56 -5.89
CA GLU A 170 -10.68 -7.51 -6.54
C GLU A 170 -9.21 -7.04 -6.49
N CYS A 171 -8.98 -5.80 -6.09
CA CYS A 171 -7.66 -5.21 -5.99
C CYS A 171 -6.86 -5.77 -4.81
N PRO A 172 -5.52 -5.81 -4.86
CA PRO A 172 -4.65 -5.12 -5.82
C PRO A 172 -4.33 -5.90 -7.11
N GLY A 173 -4.96 -7.06 -7.35
CA GLY A 173 -4.60 -7.95 -8.46
C GLY A 173 -3.42 -8.87 -8.12
N ALA A 174 -2.78 -9.45 -9.14
CA ALA A 174 -1.77 -10.51 -9.00
C ALA A 174 -0.38 -9.99 -8.58
N ILE A 175 -0.29 -9.35 -7.40
CA ILE A 175 0.95 -8.78 -6.89
C ILE A 175 1.93 -9.84 -6.35
N ASP A 176 3.23 -9.60 -6.54
CA ASP A 176 4.31 -10.42 -5.96
C ASP A 176 4.57 -9.99 -4.50
N VAL A 177 4.00 -10.77 -3.58
CA VAL A 177 4.14 -10.54 -2.14
C VAL A 177 5.57 -10.74 -1.63
N LYS A 178 6.45 -11.47 -2.34
CA LYS A 178 7.85 -11.61 -1.91
C LYS A 178 8.59 -10.29 -2.03
N ARG A 179 8.33 -9.55 -3.13
CA ARG A 179 8.88 -8.20 -3.31
C ARG A 179 8.38 -7.24 -2.24
N LEU A 180 7.12 -7.38 -1.80
CA LEU A 180 6.54 -6.56 -0.73
C LEU A 180 6.96 -6.93 0.69
N ARG A 181 7.64 -8.06 0.88
CA ARG A 181 8.24 -8.42 2.18
C ARG A 181 9.65 -7.84 2.35
N GLY A 182 10.21 -7.26 1.29
CA GLY A 182 11.61 -6.86 1.26
C GLY A 182 12.57 -8.04 1.12
N ASP A 183 12.08 -9.21 0.71
CA ASP A 183 12.90 -10.40 0.42
C ASP A 183 13.67 -10.26 -0.92
N TRP A 184 13.90 -9.03 -1.38
CA TRP A 184 14.49 -8.72 -2.68
C TRP A 184 16.03 -8.77 -2.62
N LEU A 185 16.63 -9.65 -3.42
CA LEU A 185 18.02 -9.47 -3.85
C LEU A 185 18.03 -8.32 -4.87
N PRO A 186 18.93 -7.33 -4.76
CA PRO A 186 18.99 -6.23 -5.73
C PRO A 186 19.22 -6.79 -7.14
N SER A 187 18.32 -6.53 -8.09
CA SER A 187 18.69 -6.62 -9.50
C SER A 187 19.85 -5.68 -9.77
N PRO A 188 20.91 -6.12 -10.49
CA PRO A 188 21.99 -5.23 -10.89
C PRO A 188 21.39 -4.05 -11.65
N ARG A 189 21.74 -2.83 -11.25
CA ARG A 189 21.44 -1.64 -12.05
C ARG A 189 22.03 -1.89 -13.44
N HIS A 190 21.21 -1.82 -14.49
CA HIS A 190 21.74 -1.63 -15.83
C HIS A 190 22.38 -0.24 -15.85
N GLU A 191 23.68 -0.18 -15.56
CA GLU A 191 24.50 0.98 -15.86
C GLU A 191 24.45 1.16 -17.38
N HIS A 192 23.79 2.22 -17.85
CA HIS A 192 23.97 2.68 -19.21
C HIS A 192 25.47 3.00 -19.38
N PRO A 193 26.18 2.38 -20.34
CA PRO A 193 27.57 2.74 -20.59
C PRO A 193 27.61 4.22 -20.97
N GLN A 194 28.19 5.04 -20.11
CA GLN A 194 28.55 6.40 -20.49
C GLN A 194 29.59 6.29 -21.61
N LEU A 195 29.18 6.62 -22.83
CA LEU A 195 30.08 6.88 -23.93
C LEU A 195 30.92 8.11 -23.56
N SER A 196 32.17 7.86 -23.14
CA SER A 196 33.18 8.92 -23.02
C SER A 196 33.39 9.59 -24.37
N PRO A 197 33.48 10.93 -24.45
CA PRO A 197 33.75 11.62 -25.70
C PRO A 197 35.21 11.37 -26.11
N ALA A 198 35.41 10.74 -27.26
CA ALA A 198 36.72 10.59 -27.87
C ALA A 198 37.27 11.98 -28.23
N GLY A 199 38.42 12.32 -27.65
CA GLY A 199 39.13 13.56 -27.92
C GLY A 199 39.60 13.64 -29.38
N LEU A 200 39.28 14.76 -30.03
CA LEU A 200 39.83 15.16 -31.32
C LEU A 200 41.33 15.51 -31.16
N PRO A 201 42.23 15.02 -32.03
CA PRO A 201 43.57 15.56 -32.11
C PRO A 201 43.56 16.91 -32.85
N ARG A 202 44.24 17.90 -32.29
CA ARG A 202 44.55 19.22 -32.89
C ARG A 202 45.92 19.17 -33.60
N PRO A 203 46.19 20.12 -34.52
CA PRO A 203 46.96 19.90 -35.75
C PRO A 203 48.47 19.71 -35.57
#